data_AF-A0A8S2JXM9-F1
#
_entry.id   AF-A0A8S2JXM9-F1
#
_cell.length_a   1.000
_cell.length_b   1.000
_cell.length_c   1.000
_cell.angle_alpha   90.00
_cell.angle_beta   90.00
_cell.angle_gamma   90.00
#
_symmetry.space_group_name_H-M   'P 1'
#
loop_
_entity.id
_entity.type
_entity.pdbx_description
1 polymer ?
#
loop_
_entity_poly.entity_id
_entity_poly.type
_entity_poly.pdbx_seq_one_letter_code
_entity_poly.pdbx_strand_id
1 'polypeptide(L)'
;MQTNESASRSSLSSMTGENHEIFSLVWLDISSSDDTHNSIDVQQQLRSIINHLIIFQDTEECEQYIASASKEDRLVFIINEQYAFKMIKNIYDVRQIISFYIHSTDGNQDYQWTDQYKKVLFKIDIDPHLLHIKPLANITIHSQTTHEEVLFSLGSIFRVENIHRGKNESYIVTLILCSDDTHQLKPVFDYVKHQFDENSINLLSFGNALKRTGKLDEAEKCYQRLLHDSTYNKIFISRSYHHLGRIAERKGDYDASLECLYKSLEVKLEIMKSNDPSIAQSYNCIGIAYQQQGNLEKALEAFNKALTIWRRAYGRNHPNVAGCYNNMGVVYKRAKRYTEALESFHKALDIRERHPSTSSHDLAGSHNNIGAVYERLGYHELAIEHYSLSLKMKSKSLPTQHPSIASTLENMGYVYENTGAHLQALSYLEKAATIYRHSLPPTHHDVMQIEESIQRVSLKLY
;
A
#
# COMPACT_ATOMS: atom_id res chain seq x y z
N MET A 1 -26.59 -45.94 -6.39
CA MET A 1 -27.43 -44.73 -6.59
C MET A 1 -26.46 -43.56 -6.62
N GLN A 2 -26.41 -42.85 -7.76
CA GLN A 2 -25.88 -41.49 -8.01
C GLN A 2 -24.42 -41.18 -7.63
N THR A 3 -23.53 -40.63 -8.47
CA THR A 3 -23.51 -40.26 -9.90
C THR A 3 -22.06 -39.94 -10.28
N ASN A 4 -21.66 -40.26 -11.52
CA ASN A 4 -20.45 -39.81 -12.21
C ASN A 4 -20.31 -38.28 -12.23
N GLU A 5 -19.10 -37.76 -11.98
CA GLU A 5 -18.62 -36.55 -12.64
C GLU A 5 -17.31 -36.84 -13.37
N SER A 6 -17.47 -37.23 -14.63
CA SER A 6 -16.44 -37.13 -15.65
C SER A 6 -15.98 -35.68 -15.75
N ALA A 7 -14.72 -35.40 -15.40
CA ALA A 7 -14.08 -34.12 -15.63
C ALA A 7 -14.21 -33.73 -17.12
N SER A 8 -15.04 -32.72 -17.38
CA SER A 8 -15.35 -32.24 -18.72
C SER A 8 -14.22 -31.37 -19.24
N ARG A 9 -13.33 -31.97 -20.03
CA ARG A 9 -12.20 -31.33 -20.72
C ARG A 9 -12.61 -30.41 -21.90
N SER A 10 -13.81 -29.82 -21.92
CA SER A 10 -14.39 -29.23 -23.14
C SER A 10 -14.76 -27.74 -23.10
N SER A 11 -14.38 -26.96 -22.08
CA SER A 11 -14.76 -25.53 -22.00
C SER A 11 -13.59 -24.54 -21.81
N LEU A 12 -12.40 -24.85 -22.34
CA LEU A 12 -11.26 -23.90 -22.31
C LEU A 12 -10.65 -23.57 -23.68
N SER A 13 -11.36 -23.81 -24.78
CA SER A 13 -10.89 -23.43 -26.13
C SER A 13 -11.37 -22.06 -26.62
N SER A 14 -11.93 -21.19 -25.77
CA SER A 14 -12.42 -19.88 -26.21
C SER A 14 -12.15 -18.72 -25.24
N MET A 15 -10.93 -18.64 -24.70
CA MET A 15 -10.41 -17.38 -24.17
C MET A 15 -9.07 -17.10 -24.83
N THR A 16 -9.11 -16.12 -25.71
CA THR A 16 -8.06 -15.65 -26.60
C THR A 16 -6.85 -15.09 -25.82
N GLY A 17 -5.66 -15.62 -26.11
CA GLY A 17 -4.51 -14.76 -26.39
C GLY A 17 -3.57 -14.32 -25.26
N GLU A 18 -3.61 -14.92 -24.08
CA GLU A 18 -2.57 -14.69 -23.06
C GLU A 18 -1.95 -16.04 -22.65
N ASN A 19 -0.73 -16.30 -23.13
CA ASN A 19 0.11 -17.44 -22.69
C ASN A 19 0.45 -17.29 -21.20
N HIS A 20 -0.50 -17.61 -20.34
CA HIS A 20 -0.21 -17.94 -18.95
C HIS A 20 0.29 -19.39 -18.97
N GLU A 21 1.58 -19.59 -18.72
CA GLU A 21 2.10 -20.94 -18.47
C GLU A 21 1.38 -21.51 -17.24
N ILE A 22 0.49 -22.47 -17.44
CA ILE A 22 -0.22 -23.14 -16.36
C ILE A 22 0.69 -24.26 -15.83
N PHE A 23 1.12 -24.13 -14.58
CA PHE A 23 1.88 -25.17 -13.88
C PHE A 23 0.93 -25.92 -12.93
N SER A 24 1.05 -27.26 -12.90
CA SER A 24 0.36 -28.08 -11.92
C SER A 24 1.27 -28.25 -10.70
N LEU A 25 0.80 -27.82 -9.53
CA LEU A 25 1.50 -28.09 -8.28
C LEU A 25 1.07 -29.47 -7.77
N VAL A 26 2.03 -30.36 -7.60
CA VAL A 26 1.83 -31.71 -7.07
C VAL A 26 2.41 -31.78 -5.66
N TRP A 27 1.54 -32.03 -4.69
CA TRP A 27 1.88 -32.16 -3.27
C TRP A 27 1.75 -33.62 -2.87
N LEU A 28 2.82 -34.24 -2.37
CA LEU A 28 2.79 -35.61 -1.87
C LEU A 28 2.98 -35.62 -0.34
N ASP A 29 1.92 -36.00 0.38
CA ASP A 29 1.93 -36.10 1.86
C ASP A 29 1.00 -37.22 2.36
N ILE A 30 1.59 -38.27 2.92
CA ILE A 30 0.96 -39.59 3.14
C ILE A 30 0.44 -39.77 4.58
N SER A 31 0.66 -38.83 5.50
CA SER A 31 0.15 -38.94 6.88
C SER A 31 -1.35 -38.59 7.02
N SER A 32 -2.01 -38.13 5.95
CA SER A 32 -3.44 -37.83 5.98
C SER A 32 -4.26 -39.06 5.55
N SER A 33 -4.71 -39.88 6.51
CA SER A 33 -5.82 -40.81 6.25
C SER A 33 -7.14 -40.04 6.23
N ASP A 34 -7.98 -40.36 5.26
CA ASP A 34 -9.11 -39.57 4.71
C ASP A 34 -10.36 -39.36 5.60
N ASP A 35 -10.25 -39.38 6.94
CA ASP A 35 -11.45 -39.40 7.81
C ASP A 35 -11.41 -38.43 9.00
N THR A 36 -10.82 -37.24 8.84
CA THR A 36 -10.98 -36.17 9.84
C THR A 36 -11.27 -34.81 9.20
N HIS A 37 -12.25 -34.09 9.77
CA HIS A 37 -12.78 -32.80 9.31
C HIS A 37 -11.72 -31.69 9.06
N ASN A 38 -10.46 -31.87 9.47
CA ASN A 38 -9.43 -30.83 9.46
C ASN A 38 -8.42 -30.93 8.30
N SER A 39 -8.18 -32.09 7.69
CA SER A 39 -7.33 -32.16 6.47
C SER A 39 -8.04 -31.50 5.28
N ILE A 40 -9.37 -31.59 5.26
CA ILE A 40 -10.25 -31.01 4.26
C ILE A 40 -10.14 -29.47 4.24
N ASP A 41 -9.98 -28.81 5.39
CA ASP A 41 -9.98 -27.34 5.51
C ASP A 41 -8.67 -26.71 4.99
N VAL A 42 -7.52 -27.34 5.26
CA VAL A 42 -6.20 -26.94 4.71
C VAL A 42 -6.14 -27.17 3.20
N GLN A 43 -6.66 -28.30 2.73
CA GLN A 43 -6.71 -28.61 1.30
C GLN A 43 -7.67 -27.68 0.55
N GLN A 44 -8.80 -27.28 1.15
CA GLN A 44 -9.72 -26.29 0.57
C GLN A 44 -9.09 -24.88 0.49
N GLN A 45 -8.32 -24.46 1.49
CA GLN A 45 -7.60 -23.18 1.46
C GLN A 45 -6.45 -23.17 0.45
N LEU A 46 -5.73 -24.27 0.26
CA LEU A 46 -4.68 -24.36 -0.77
C LEU A 46 -5.29 -24.40 -2.19
N ARG A 47 -6.44 -25.05 -2.37
CA ARG A 47 -7.19 -25.06 -3.63
C ARG A 47 -7.78 -23.70 -4.01
N SER A 48 -8.00 -22.77 -3.07
CA SER A 48 -8.46 -21.42 -3.39
C SER A 48 -7.36 -20.50 -3.93
N ILE A 49 -6.09 -20.89 -3.77
CA ILE A 49 -4.92 -20.07 -4.08
C ILE A 49 -4.18 -20.57 -5.35
N ILE A 50 -4.24 -21.88 -5.63
CA ILE A 50 -3.54 -22.50 -6.75
C ILE A 50 -4.56 -23.21 -7.66
N ASN A 51 -4.71 -22.69 -8.89
CA ASN A 51 -5.73 -23.15 -9.85
C ASN A 51 -5.62 -24.64 -10.24
N HIS A 52 -4.44 -25.27 -10.08
CA HIS A 52 -4.23 -26.68 -10.43
C HIS A 52 -3.34 -27.40 -9.40
N LEU A 53 -3.83 -27.50 -8.17
CA LEU A 53 -3.22 -28.26 -7.08
C LEU A 53 -3.75 -29.70 -7.07
N ILE A 54 -2.81 -30.65 -7.09
CA ILE A 54 -3.11 -32.07 -6.96
C ILE A 54 -2.34 -32.62 -5.77
N ILE A 55 -3.06 -33.29 -4.88
CA ILE A 55 -2.54 -33.81 -3.64
C ILE A 55 -2.61 -35.33 -3.72
N PHE A 56 -1.53 -35.99 -3.37
CA PHE A 56 -1.45 -37.44 -3.31
C PHE A 56 -1.10 -37.88 -1.89
N GLN A 57 -1.90 -38.81 -1.39
CA GLN A 57 -1.66 -39.52 -0.13
C GLN A 57 -1.01 -40.88 -0.36
N ASP A 58 -0.83 -41.27 -1.62
CA ASP A 58 -0.17 -42.50 -2.01
C ASP A 58 0.85 -42.25 -3.13
N THR A 59 2.01 -42.90 -2.99
CA THR A 59 3.09 -42.76 -3.98
C THR A 59 2.74 -43.41 -5.32
N GLU A 60 1.99 -44.51 -5.34
CA GLU A 60 1.66 -45.22 -6.58
C GLU A 60 0.61 -44.45 -7.39
N GLU A 61 -0.39 -43.86 -6.73
CA GLU A 61 -1.36 -42.97 -7.38
C GLU A 61 -0.69 -41.73 -7.99
N CYS A 62 0.30 -41.16 -7.29
CA CYS A 62 1.06 -40.04 -7.82
C CYS A 62 1.87 -40.43 -9.07
N GLU A 63 2.53 -41.59 -9.03
CA GLU A 63 3.27 -42.12 -10.18
C GLU A 63 2.34 -42.42 -11.38
N GLN A 64 1.13 -42.94 -11.13
CA GLN A 64 0.12 -43.15 -12.17
C GLN A 64 -0.38 -41.84 -12.79
N TYR A 65 -0.59 -40.81 -11.97
CA TYR A 65 -0.96 -39.48 -12.47
C TYR A 65 0.13 -38.91 -13.37
N ILE A 66 1.40 -38.97 -12.94
CA ILE A 66 2.55 -38.53 -13.74
C ILE A 66 2.60 -39.29 -15.07
N ALA A 67 2.36 -40.61 -15.05
CA ALA A 67 2.32 -41.43 -16.26
C ALA A 67 1.17 -41.05 -17.20
N SER A 68 0.06 -40.52 -16.67
CA SER A 68 -1.10 -40.04 -17.43
C SER A 68 -0.98 -38.60 -17.93
N ALA A 69 0.01 -37.85 -17.44
CA ALA A 69 0.22 -36.44 -17.78
C ALA A 69 0.67 -36.25 -19.23
N SER A 70 0.07 -35.28 -19.92
CA SER A 70 0.41 -34.91 -21.29
C SER A 70 1.86 -34.46 -21.39
N LYS A 71 2.49 -34.62 -22.56
CA LYS A 71 3.87 -34.13 -22.78
C LYS A 71 4.00 -32.61 -22.72
N GLU A 72 2.89 -31.89 -22.81
CA GLU A 72 2.82 -30.43 -22.70
C GLU A 72 2.62 -29.97 -21.24
N ASP A 73 2.34 -30.90 -20.32
CA ASP A 73 2.11 -30.57 -18.91
C ASP A 73 3.42 -30.18 -18.22
N ARG A 74 3.30 -29.20 -17.32
CA ARG A 74 4.39 -28.59 -16.56
C ARG A 74 4.16 -28.81 -15.07
N LEU A 75 4.81 -29.81 -14.49
CA LEU A 75 4.60 -30.25 -13.11
C LEU A 75 5.69 -29.71 -12.18
N VAL A 76 5.26 -29.15 -11.05
CA VAL A 76 6.13 -28.69 -9.95
C VAL A 76 5.80 -29.51 -8.70
N PHE A 77 6.80 -30.06 -8.03
CA PHE A 77 6.61 -30.95 -6.90
C PHE A 77 7.02 -30.32 -5.58
N ILE A 78 6.18 -30.45 -4.55
CA ILE A 78 6.55 -30.26 -3.14
C ILE A 78 6.46 -31.63 -2.46
N ILE A 79 7.58 -32.11 -1.93
CA ILE A 79 7.70 -33.46 -1.39
C ILE A 79 8.35 -33.43 0.00
N ASN A 80 7.76 -34.14 0.95
CA ASN A 80 8.36 -34.40 2.25
C ASN A 80 9.64 -35.24 2.10
N GLU A 81 10.70 -34.85 2.81
CA GLU A 81 12.01 -35.48 2.75
C GLU A 81 12.00 -37.01 2.93
N GLN A 82 11.10 -37.55 3.76
CA GLN A 82 11.03 -38.98 4.07
C GLN A 82 10.73 -39.83 2.83
N TYR A 83 10.07 -39.24 1.82
CA TYR A 83 9.65 -39.92 0.60
C TYR A 83 10.38 -39.39 -0.64
N ALA A 84 10.92 -38.17 -0.57
CA ALA A 84 11.64 -37.52 -1.67
C ALA A 84 12.77 -38.39 -2.24
N PHE A 85 13.54 -39.08 -1.39
CA PHE A 85 14.65 -39.92 -1.86
C PHE A 85 14.20 -41.06 -2.78
N LYS A 86 13.15 -41.78 -2.39
CA LYS A 86 12.63 -42.93 -3.14
C LYS A 86 11.87 -42.47 -4.39
N MET A 87 11.04 -41.45 -4.25
CA MET A 87 10.16 -40.98 -5.33
C MET A 87 10.95 -40.26 -6.43
N ILE A 88 11.81 -39.30 -6.08
CA ILE A 88 12.57 -38.53 -7.08
C ILE A 88 13.41 -39.46 -7.93
N LYS A 89 14.01 -40.51 -7.36
CA LYS A 89 14.75 -41.52 -8.13
C LYS A 89 13.92 -42.14 -9.26
N ASN A 90 12.63 -42.35 -9.07
CA ASN A 90 11.74 -42.98 -10.05
C ASN A 90 11.23 -41.99 -11.10
N ILE A 91 10.98 -40.74 -10.72
CA ILE A 91 10.27 -39.76 -11.57
C ILE A 91 11.18 -38.63 -12.09
N TYR A 92 12.45 -38.59 -11.70
CA TYR A 92 13.38 -37.52 -12.03
C TYR A 92 13.49 -37.23 -13.54
N ASP A 93 13.58 -38.29 -14.35
CA ASP A 93 13.75 -38.17 -15.81
C ASP A 93 12.46 -37.82 -16.56
N VAL A 94 11.33 -37.73 -15.86
CA VAL A 94 10.06 -37.33 -16.48
C VAL A 94 10.15 -35.89 -16.96
N ARG A 95 9.97 -35.69 -18.27
CA ARG A 95 10.18 -34.39 -18.95
C ARG A 95 9.20 -33.31 -18.47
N GLN A 96 7.98 -33.73 -18.13
CA GLN A 96 6.91 -32.88 -17.62
C GLN A 96 7.26 -32.27 -16.26
N ILE A 97 8.14 -32.91 -15.48
CA ILE A 97 8.56 -32.41 -14.16
C ILE A 97 9.69 -31.41 -14.32
N ILE A 98 9.44 -30.21 -13.81
CA ILE A 98 10.29 -29.03 -13.99
C ILE A 98 11.18 -28.81 -12.78
N SER A 99 10.61 -28.99 -11.60
CA SER A 99 11.31 -28.73 -10.35
C SER A 99 10.75 -29.54 -9.20
N PHE A 100 11.65 -29.95 -8.31
CA PHE A 100 11.33 -30.52 -7.02
C PHE A 100 11.70 -29.52 -5.91
N TYR A 101 10.78 -29.35 -4.98
CA TYR A 101 10.95 -28.62 -3.74
C TYR A 101 10.84 -29.64 -2.60
N ILE A 102 11.92 -29.78 -1.84
CA ILE A 102 11.97 -30.72 -0.72
C ILE A 102 11.90 -29.92 0.57
N HIS A 103 10.95 -30.26 1.44
CA HIS A 103 10.84 -29.67 2.77
C HIS A 103 11.18 -30.71 3.85
N SER A 104 11.82 -30.23 4.91
CA SER A 104 12.25 -31.01 6.07
C SER A 104 11.79 -30.31 7.35
N THR A 105 11.46 -31.11 8.36
CA THR A 105 11.15 -30.65 9.72
C THR A 105 12.26 -30.98 10.72
N ASP A 106 13.13 -31.93 10.37
CA ASP A 106 14.22 -32.40 11.22
C ASP A 106 15.55 -31.90 10.63
N GLY A 107 15.96 -30.69 11.01
CA GLY A 107 17.13 -29.97 10.46
C GLY A 107 18.52 -30.60 10.69
N ASN A 108 18.63 -31.93 10.75
CA ASN A 108 19.81 -32.63 11.25
C ASN A 108 20.30 -33.80 10.36
N GLN A 109 20.02 -33.81 9.05
CA GLN A 109 20.60 -34.79 8.12
C GLN A 109 21.40 -34.20 6.95
N ASP A 110 22.37 -34.96 6.46
CA ASP A 110 23.26 -34.60 5.36
C ASP A 110 22.61 -34.93 4.01
N TYR A 111 22.22 -33.90 3.25
CA TYR A 111 21.41 -34.01 2.03
C TYR A 111 22.22 -34.28 0.74
N GLN A 112 23.43 -34.82 0.86
CA GLN A 112 24.35 -35.05 -0.28
C GLN A 112 23.73 -35.88 -1.41
N TRP A 113 22.72 -36.70 -1.11
CA TRP A 113 22.01 -37.48 -2.12
C TRP A 113 21.25 -36.62 -3.13
N THR A 114 20.82 -35.41 -2.75
CA THR A 114 20.07 -34.49 -3.63
C THR A 114 20.98 -33.84 -4.67
N ASP A 115 22.29 -33.74 -4.38
CA ASP A 115 23.27 -33.08 -5.25
C ASP A 115 23.20 -33.67 -6.68
N GLN A 116 22.99 -34.98 -6.82
CA GLN A 116 22.94 -35.64 -8.13
C GLN A 116 21.75 -35.23 -9.03
N TYR A 117 20.75 -34.50 -8.51
CA TYR A 117 19.51 -34.17 -9.20
C TYR A 117 19.39 -32.67 -9.55
N LYS A 118 19.64 -32.32 -10.82
CA LYS A 118 19.64 -30.94 -11.35
C LYS A 118 18.27 -30.22 -11.32
N LYS A 119 17.18 -30.95 -11.17
CA LYS A 119 15.81 -30.41 -11.06
C LYS A 119 15.43 -30.03 -9.62
N VAL A 120 16.28 -30.30 -8.63
CA VAL A 120 16.07 -29.83 -7.25
C VAL A 120 16.63 -28.41 -7.16
N LEU A 121 15.75 -27.41 -7.30
CA LEU A 121 16.17 -26.01 -7.45
C LEU A 121 16.41 -25.30 -6.11
N PHE A 122 15.62 -25.64 -5.09
CA PHE A 122 15.65 -25.00 -3.78
C PHE A 122 15.46 -26.01 -2.65
N LYS A 123 16.23 -25.83 -1.57
CA LYS A 123 15.99 -26.45 -0.26
C LYS A 123 15.46 -25.38 0.69
N ILE A 124 14.39 -25.68 1.42
CA ILE A 124 13.85 -24.83 2.48
C ILE A 124 14.09 -25.54 3.81
N ASP A 125 14.88 -24.91 4.66
CA ASP A 125 15.15 -25.34 6.04
C ASP A 125 14.40 -24.39 6.98
N ILE A 126 13.61 -24.94 7.90
CA ILE A 126 12.84 -24.19 8.88
C ILE A 126 13.30 -24.64 10.26
N ASP A 127 13.71 -23.72 11.12
CA ASP A 127 13.94 -24.01 12.54
C ASP A 127 12.64 -23.78 13.33
N PRO A 128 11.91 -24.84 13.73
CA PRO A 128 10.69 -24.72 14.51
C PRO A 128 10.96 -24.39 15.99
N HIS A 129 12.21 -24.48 16.47
CA HIS A 129 12.58 -24.36 17.88
C HIS A 129 12.92 -22.93 18.33
N LEU A 130 12.77 -21.92 17.47
CA LEU A 130 12.90 -20.50 17.83
C LEU A 130 11.70 -20.06 18.72
N LEU A 131 11.84 -20.32 20.03
CA LEU A 131 10.91 -20.23 21.17
C LEU A 131 10.10 -18.92 21.39
N HIS A 132 10.12 -17.96 20.48
CA HIS A 132 9.35 -16.70 20.58
C HIS A 132 8.38 -16.46 19.41
N ILE A 133 8.15 -17.47 18.59
CA ILE A 133 7.23 -17.39 17.46
C ILE A 133 5.99 -18.21 17.79
N LYS A 134 4.82 -17.56 17.83
CA LYS A 134 3.55 -18.29 17.77
C LYS A 134 3.46 -18.95 16.40
N PRO A 135 3.34 -20.28 16.30
CA PRO A 135 3.03 -20.91 15.03
C PRO A 135 1.70 -20.36 14.52
N LEU A 136 1.62 -20.16 13.21
CA LEU A 136 0.46 -19.68 12.44
C LEU A 136 -0.87 -20.34 12.87
N ALA A 137 -0.80 -21.61 13.27
CA ALA A 137 -1.69 -22.29 14.20
C ALA A 137 -0.86 -23.39 14.88
N ASN A 138 -0.89 -23.50 16.21
CA ASN A 138 -0.29 -24.64 16.89
C ASN A 138 -1.22 -25.85 16.67
N ILE A 139 -0.92 -26.66 15.66
CA ILE A 139 -1.61 -27.93 15.43
C ILE A 139 -0.91 -29.09 16.14
N THR A 140 0.07 -28.85 17.01
CA THR A 140 0.74 -29.90 17.81
C THR A 140 -0.26 -30.67 18.67
N ILE A 141 -1.35 -30.01 19.10
CA ILE A 141 -2.46 -30.64 19.83
C ILE A 141 -3.34 -31.55 18.93
N HIS A 142 -3.15 -31.46 17.61
CA HIS A 142 -3.93 -32.15 16.57
C HIS A 142 -3.05 -33.00 15.64
N SER A 143 -1.71 -32.96 15.80
CA SER A 143 -0.74 -33.80 15.11
C SER A 143 -0.75 -35.21 15.70
N GLN A 144 -0.78 -36.23 14.85
CA GLN A 144 -0.75 -37.63 15.26
C GLN A 144 0.67 -38.24 15.29
N THR A 145 1.72 -37.43 15.09
CA THR A 145 3.12 -37.88 15.23
C THR A 145 3.91 -37.01 16.22
N THR A 146 5.04 -37.53 16.70
CA THR A 146 5.91 -36.83 17.66
C THR A 146 6.76 -35.72 17.04
N HIS A 147 6.59 -35.41 15.75
CA HIS A 147 7.37 -34.40 15.03
C HIS A 147 6.57 -33.10 14.82
N GLU A 148 7.27 -31.98 14.78
CA GLU A 148 6.69 -30.65 14.61
C GLU A 148 6.33 -30.41 13.13
N GLU A 149 5.04 -30.35 12.81
CA GLU A 149 4.54 -30.04 11.47
C GLU A 149 4.31 -28.53 11.29
N VAL A 150 4.81 -27.94 10.19
CA VAL A 150 4.65 -26.52 9.84
C VAL A 150 4.00 -26.37 8.47
N LEU A 151 2.79 -25.81 8.43
CA LEU A 151 2.07 -25.48 7.20
C LEU A 151 2.48 -24.09 6.67
N PHE A 152 2.87 -24.01 5.40
CA PHE A 152 3.14 -22.74 4.71
C PHE A 152 1.87 -22.16 4.08
N SER A 153 1.39 -21.00 4.55
CA SER A 153 0.35 -20.24 3.83
C SER A 153 0.96 -19.14 2.95
N LEU A 154 0.29 -18.80 1.85
CA LEU A 154 0.56 -17.54 1.16
C LEU A 154 0.22 -16.38 2.11
N GLY A 155 1.25 -15.71 2.62
CA GLY A 155 1.11 -14.64 3.61
C GLY A 155 2.11 -14.72 4.77
N SER A 156 2.76 -15.87 4.97
CA SER A 156 3.82 -16.03 5.97
C SER A 156 5.08 -15.24 5.58
N ILE A 157 5.62 -14.50 6.55
CA ILE A 157 6.83 -13.70 6.37
C ILE A 157 8.01 -14.55 6.82
N PHE A 158 8.93 -14.78 5.90
CA PHE A 158 10.21 -15.39 6.21
C PHE A 158 11.32 -14.37 6.03
N ARG A 159 12.22 -14.30 7.02
CA ARG A 159 13.49 -13.62 6.86
C ARG A 159 14.46 -14.62 6.28
N VAL A 160 15.03 -14.29 5.12
CA VAL A 160 16.19 -15.03 4.60
C VAL A 160 17.35 -14.82 5.55
N GLU A 161 17.77 -15.88 6.22
CA GLU A 161 18.93 -15.87 7.11
C GLU A 161 20.22 -16.06 6.32
N ASN A 162 20.22 -17.00 5.37
CA ASN A 162 21.39 -17.31 4.57
C ASN A 162 20.98 -17.83 3.19
N ILE A 163 21.75 -17.47 2.17
CA ILE A 163 21.68 -18.06 0.84
C ILE A 163 23.08 -18.58 0.52
N HIS A 164 23.23 -19.89 0.40
CA HIS A 164 24.48 -20.49 -0.04
C HIS A 164 24.28 -21.38 -1.25
N ARG A 165 25.29 -21.41 -2.11
CA ARG A 165 25.29 -22.19 -3.34
C ARG A 165 25.73 -23.62 -3.01
N GLY A 166 24.84 -24.57 -3.25
CA GLY A 166 25.13 -26.00 -3.20
C GLY A 166 26.06 -26.43 -4.32
N LYS A 167 26.53 -27.68 -4.26
CA LYS A 167 27.59 -28.18 -5.17
C LYS A 167 27.18 -28.21 -6.64
N ASN A 168 25.87 -28.27 -6.94
CA ASN A 168 25.34 -28.45 -8.31
C ASN A 168 24.45 -27.30 -8.80
N GLU A 169 24.85 -26.05 -8.51
CA GLU A 169 24.10 -24.82 -8.83
C GLU A 169 22.73 -24.69 -8.15
N SER A 170 22.40 -25.58 -7.22
CA SER A 170 21.27 -25.43 -6.31
C SER A 170 21.53 -24.31 -5.31
N TYR A 171 20.48 -23.55 -4.95
CA TYR A 171 20.57 -22.55 -3.89
C TYR A 171 19.84 -23.08 -2.65
N ILE A 172 20.57 -23.12 -1.53
CA ILE A 172 19.99 -23.44 -0.23
C ILE A 172 19.66 -22.11 0.44
N VAL A 173 18.38 -21.90 0.72
CA VAL A 173 17.87 -20.68 1.33
C VAL A 173 17.35 -21.04 2.72
N THR A 174 18.09 -20.62 3.74
CA THR A 174 17.65 -20.75 5.14
C THR A 174 16.66 -19.64 5.43
N LEU A 175 15.46 -20.02 5.85
CA LEU A 175 14.34 -19.12 6.08
C LEU A 175 13.92 -19.18 7.55
N ILE A 176 13.95 -18.03 8.23
CA ILE A 176 13.40 -17.89 9.57
C ILE A 176 11.96 -17.39 9.46
N LEU A 177 11.00 -18.16 9.97
CA LEU A 177 9.63 -17.70 10.12
C LEU A 177 9.61 -16.49 11.07
N CYS A 178 9.11 -15.36 10.60
CA CYS A 178 8.96 -14.18 11.44
C CYS A 178 7.63 -14.25 12.18
N SER A 179 7.63 -14.02 13.50
CA SER A 179 6.40 -13.83 14.23
C SER A 179 5.69 -12.55 13.77
N ASP A 180 4.35 -12.56 13.84
CA ASP A 180 3.50 -11.37 13.69
C ASP A 180 3.97 -10.18 14.54
N ASP A 181 4.67 -10.47 15.63
CA ASP A 181 5.16 -9.52 16.63
C ASP A 181 6.51 -8.86 16.24
N THR A 182 7.06 -9.18 15.06
CA THR A 182 8.14 -8.39 14.45
C THR A 182 7.57 -7.05 13.94
N HIS A 183 7.47 -6.13 14.89
CA HIS A 183 6.60 -4.96 15.03
C HIS A 183 6.47 -3.94 13.88
N GLN A 184 7.08 -4.12 12.71
CA GLN A 184 7.12 -3.08 11.69
C GLN A 184 6.29 -3.37 10.44
N LEU A 185 5.99 -4.63 10.09
CA LEU A 185 5.31 -4.93 8.82
C LEU A 185 3.86 -5.42 8.97
N LYS A 186 3.43 -5.86 10.15
CA LYS A 186 2.04 -6.30 10.39
C LYS A 186 0.97 -5.31 9.88
N PRO A 187 1.08 -3.99 10.13
CA PRO A 187 0.12 -3.03 9.59
C PRO A 187 0.09 -2.97 8.05
N VAL A 188 1.22 -3.27 7.40
CA VAL A 188 1.33 -3.34 5.93
C VAL A 188 0.58 -4.55 5.42
N PHE A 189 0.74 -5.69 6.08
CA PHE A 189 0.11 -6.96 5.68
C PHE A 189 -1.38 -6.98 5.95
N ASP A 190 -1.83 -6.51 7.12
CA ASP A 190 -3.26 -6.34 7.43
C ASP A 190 -3.90 -5.44 6.38
N TYR A 191 -3.23 -4.33 6.02
CA TYR A 191 -3.68 -3.44 4.98
C TYR A 191 -3.78 -4.14 3.61
N VAL A 192 -2.76 -4.91 3.20
CA VAL A 192 -2.77 -5.63 1.92
C VAL A 192 -3.91 -6.65 1.87
N LYS A 193 -4.07 -7.46 2.93
CA LYS A 193 -5.09 -8.50 3.05
C LYS A 193 -6.51 -7.95 3.02
N HIS A 194 -6.73 -6.76 3.58
CA HIS A 194 -8.05 -6.11 3.58
C HIS A 194 -8.39 -5.34 2.31
N GLN A 195 -7.40 -4.97 1.48
CA GLN A 195 -7.60 -4.03 0.36
C GLN A 195 -7.42 -4.64 -1.02
N PHE A 196 -6.74 -5.80 -1.11
CA PHE A 196 -6.43 -6.45 -2.37
C PHE A 196 -6.92 -7.89 -2.32
N ASP A 197 -7.62 -8.32 -3.37
CA ASP A 197 -7.83 -9.74 -3.63
C ASP A 197 -6.47 -10.40 -3.86
N GLU A 198 -6.27 -11.65 -3.44
CA GLU A 198 -4.96 -12.34 -3.49
C GLU A 198 -4.34 -12.33 -4.90
N ASN A 199 -5.16 -12.41 -5.94
CA ASN A 199 -4.75 -12.35 -7.35
C ASN A 199 -4.33 -10.95 -7.84
N SER A 200 -4.48 -9.91 -7.02
CA SER A 200 -4.16 -8.51 -7.36
C SER A 200 -2.91 -7.97 -6.65
N ILE A 201 -2.27 -8.81 -5.83
CA ILE A 201 -1.04 -8.45 -5.10
C ILE A 201 0.13 -8.48 -6.08
N ASN A 202 0.76 -7.32 -6.27
CA ASN A 202 1.96 -7.15 -7.07
C ASN A 202 2.89 -6.13 -6.39
N LEU A 203 4.10 -5.97 -6.91
CA LEU A 203 5.10 -5.10 -6.31
C LEU A 203 4.64 -3.63 -6.20
N LEU A 204 3.74 -3.19 -7.10
CA LEU A 204 3.15 -1.84 -7.05
C LEU A 204 2.13 -1.70 -5.92
N SER A 205 1.24 -2.68 -5.71
CA SER A 205 0.29 -2.65 -4.59
C SER A 205 1.00 -2.80 -3.25
N PHE A 206 2.06 -3.61 -3.16
CA PHE A 206 2.90 -3.71 -1.97
C PHE A 206 3.65 -2.40 -1.66
N GLY A 207 4.28 -1.77 -2.66
CA GLY A 207 4.90 -0.44 -2.48
C GLY A 207 3.89 0.63 -2.05
N ASN A 208 2.64 0.52 -2.51
CA ASN A 208 1.56 1.41 -2.09
C ASN A 208 1.16 1.21 -0.63
N ALA A 209 1.12 -0.03 -0.16
CA ALA A 209 0.86 -0.36 1.24
C ALA A 209 1.97 0.21 2.14
N LEU A 210 3.25 -0.04 1.80
CA LEU A 210 4.40 0.51 2.52
C LEU A 210 4.35 2.04 2.64
N LYS A 211 4.03 2.73 1.54
CA LYS A 211 3.90 4.20 1.54
C LYS A 211 2.76 4.69 2.44
N ARG A 212 1.66 3.94 2.54
CA ARG A 212 0.52 4.28 3.40
C ARG A 212 0.84 4.08 4.88
N THR A 213 1.65 3.07 5.22
CA THR A 213 2.11 2.83 6.59
C THR A 213 3.33 3.66 6.99
N GLY A 214 3.75 4.62 6.17
CA GLY A 214 4.88 5.52 6.46
C GLY A 214 6.27 4.97 6.16
N LYS A 215 6.37 3.76 5.60
CA LYS A 215 7.63 3.12 5.20
C LYS A 215 8.09 3.59 3.83
N LEU A 216 8.54 4.84 3.78
CA LEU A 216 8.82 5.53 2.52
C LEU A 216 10.04 4.96 1.79
N ASP A 217 11.10 4.58 2.52
CA ASP A 217 12.34 4.05 1.91
C ASP A 217 12.14 2.66 1.31
N GLU A 218 11.38 1.80 1.97
CA GLU A 218 11.03 0.48 1.43
C GLU A 218 10.08 0.60 0.25
N ALA A 219 9.09 1.51 0.32
CA ALA A 219 8.22 1.79 -0.80
C ALA A 219 9.02 2.28 -2.03
N GLU A 220 10.00 3.15 -1.82
CA GLU A 220 10.89 3.66 -2.86
C GLU A 220 11.64 2.52 -3.58
N LYS A 221 12.21 1.58 -2.82
CA LYS A 221 12.88 0.38 -3.38
C LYS A 221 11.94 -0.45 -4.26
N CYS A 222 10.68 -0.63 -3.85
CA CYS A 222 9.68 -1.34 -4.66
C CYS A 222 9.45 -0.64 -6.01
N TYR A 223 9.29 0.68 -6.01
CA TYR A 223 9.04 1.43 -7.24
C TYR A 223 10.28 1.49 -8.14
N GLN A 224 11.49 1.62 -7.59
CA GLN A 224 12.73 1.57 -8.37
C GLN A 224 12.89 0.20 -9.05
N ARG A 225 12.63 -0.90 -8.33
CA ARG A 225 12.66 -2.25 -8.93
C ARG A 225 11.67 -2.40 -10.08
N LEU A 226 10.45 -1.86 -9.95
CA LEU A 226 9.47 -1.84 -11.04
C LEU A 226 9.95 -1.09 -12.29
N LEU A 227 10.84 -0.11 -12.16
CA LEU A 227 11.39 0.64 -13.29
C LEU A 227 12.48 -0.13 -14.04
N HIS A 228 13.17 -1.06 -13.37
CA HIS A 228 14.26 -1.85 -13.95
C HIS A 228 13.79 -3.19 -14.55
N ASP A 229 12.57 -3.61 -14.25
CA ASP A 229 12.02 -4.87 -14.72
C ASP A 229 11.27 -4.67 -16.06
N SER A 230 11.84 -5.23 -17.13
CA SER A 230 11.32 -5.12 -18.50
C SER A 230 10.00 -5.84 -18.75
N THR A 231 9.52 -6.64 -17.79
CA THR A 231 8.24 -7.35 -17.90
C THR A 231 7.03 -6.44 -17.65
N TYR A 232 7.23 -5.30 -16.98
CA TYR A 232 6.13 -4.40 -16.64
C TYR A 232 5.81 -3.43 -17.78
N ASN A 233 4.51 -3.29 -18.07
CA ASN A 233 4.04 -2.36 -19.09
C ASN A 233 4.22 -0.88 -18.69
N LYS A 234 4.08 0.01 -19.66
CA LYS A 234 4.19 1.47 -19.48
C LYS A 234 3.27 2.06 -18.40
N ILE A 235 2.13 1.41 -18.09
CA ILE A 235 1.23 1.87 -17.03
C ILE A 235 1.91 1.73 -15.66
N PHE A 236 2.55 0.59 -15.39
CA PHE A 236 3.30 0.37 -14.14
C PHE A 236 4.47 1.35 -14.03
N ILE A 237 5.24 1.55 -15.10
CA ILE A 237 6.34 2.52 -15.15
C ILE A 237 5.85 3.92 -14.78
N SER A 238 4.78 4.40 -15.41
CA SER A 238 4.21 5.71 -15.11
C SER A 238 3.76 5.84 -13.65
N ARG A 239 3.12 4.80 -13.09
CA ARG A 239 2.66 4.79 -11.69
C ARG A 239 3.84 4.77 -10.71
N SER A 240 4.90 4.03 -11.01
CA SER A 240 6.13 4.00 -10.21
C SER A 240 6.77 5.38 -10.15
N TYR A 241 6.97 6.05 -11.30
CA TYR A 241 7.46 7.42 -11.32
C TYR A 241 6.55 8.39 -10.54
N HIS A 242 5.22 8.26 -10.68
CA HIS A 242 4.29 9.09 -9.91
C HIS A 242 4.49 8.91 -8.41
N HIS A 243 4.65 7.67 -7.93
CA HIS A 243 4.83 7.40 -6.51
C HIS A 243 6.20 7.83 -5.99
N LEU A 244 7.27 7.65 -6.76
CA LEU A 244 8.58 8.20 -6.44
C LEU A 244 8.53 9.72 -6.29
N GLY A 245 7.84 10.41 -7.21
CA GLY A 245 7.65 11.86 -7.12
C GLY A 245 6.92 12.30 -5.86
N ARG A 246 5.87 11.56 -5.44
CA ARG A 246 5.16 11.81 -4.18
C ARG A 246 6.02 11.51 -2.93
N ILE A 247 6.93 10.54 -3.00
CA ILE A 247 7.85 10.24 -1.90
C ILE A 247 8.89 11.35 -1.76
N ALA A 248 9.49 11.78 -2.87
CA ALA A 248 10.43 12.90 -2.89
C ALA A 248 9.79 14.19 -2.34
N GLU A 249 8.54 14.50 -2.73
CA GLU A 249 7.75 15.61 -2.18
C GLU A 249 7.63 15.54 -0.65
N ARG A 250 7.36 14.34 -0.10
CA ARG A 250 7.25 14.12 1.35
C ARG A 250 8.60 14.25 2.07
N LYS A 251 9.70 13.90 1.41
CA LYS A 251 11.07 14.09 1.91
C LYS A 251 11.54 15.56 1.79
N GLY A 252 10.78 16.42 1.14
CA GLY A 252 11.13 17.82 0.90
C GLY A 252 12.02 18.05 -0.32
N ASP A 253 12.33 17.00 -1.09
CA ASP A 253 13.09 17.10 -2.33
C ASP A 253 12.14 17.39 -3.50
N TYR A 254 11.87 18.67 -3.74
CA TYR A 254 10.94 19.11 -4.76
C TYR A 254 11.50 18.98 -6.18
N ASP A 255 12.82 19.03 -6.35
CA ASP A 255 13.45 18.88 -7.67
C ASP A 255 13.37 17.42 -8.15
N ALA A 256 13.73 16.46 -7.29
CA ALA A 256 13.54 15.04 -7.58
C ALA A 256 12.05 14.68 -7.75
N SER A 257 11.18 15.34 -6.98
CA SER A 257 9.73 15.19 -7.13
C SER A 257 9.26 15.58 -8.52
N LEU A 258 9.65 16.77 -8.98
CA LEU A 258 9.31 17.27 -10.31
C LEU A 258 9.87 16.37 -11.42
N GLU A 259 11.13 15.95 -11.32
CA GLU A 259 11.74 15.03 -12.29
C GLU A 259 10.92 13.75 -12.46
N CYS A 260 10.58 13.09 -11.34
CA CYS A 260 9.78 11.87 -11.36
C CYS A 260 8.36 12.13 -11.88
N LEU A 261 7.72 13.23 -11.48
CA LEU A 261 6.36 13.55 -11.94
C LEU A 261 6.31 13.89 -13.44
N TYR A 262 7.34 14.53 -13.99
CA TYR A 262 7.48 14.77 -15.43
C TYR A 262 7.71 13.48 -16.20
N LYS A 263 8.59 12.58 -15.73
CA LYS A 263 8.76 11.24 -16.32
C LYS A 263 7.45 10.44 -16.31
N SER A 264 6.70 10.50 -15.20
CA SER A 264 5.37 9.88 -15.12
C SER A 264 4.40 10.46 -16.15
N LEU A 265 4.38 11.79 -16.30
CA LEU A 265 3.52 12.50 -17.24
C LEU A 265 3.86 12.18 -18.68
N GLU A 266 5.15 12.15 -19.05
CA GLU A 266 5.63 11.79 -20.39
C GLU A 266 5.11 10.42 -20.80
N VAL A 267 5.29 9.40 -19.94
CA VAL A 267 4.78 8.05 -20.21
C VAL A 267 3.25 8.01 -20.33
N LYS A 268 2.51 8.80 -19.53
CA LYS A 268 1.04 8.89 -19.68
C LYS A 268 0.62 9.53 -21.00
N LEU A 269 1.33 10.57 -21.45
CA LEU A 269 1.03 11.23 -22.71
C LEU A 269 1.25 10.31 -23.92
N GLU A 270 2.16 9.34 -23.80
CA GLU A 270 2.36 8.32 -24.83
C GLU A 270 1.24 7.28 -24.90
N ILE A 271 0.71 6.85 -23.74
CA ILE A 271 -0.20 5.69 -23.67
C ILE A 271 -1.68 6.05 -23.46
N MET A 272 -1.98 7.31 -23.16
CA MET A 272 -3.33 7.76 -22.81
C MET A 272 -3.80 8.88 -23.74
N LYS A 273 -5.12 9.03 -23.86
CA LYS A 273 -5.70 10.16 -24.61
C LYS A 273 -5.39 11.46 -23.88
N SER A 274 -5.20 12.57 -24.61
CA SER A 274 -4.81 13.87 -24.04
C SER A 274 -5.77 14.44 -22.98
N ASN A 275 -7.04 14.00 -22.96
CA ASN A 275 -8.04 14.40 -21.97
C ASN A 275 -8.20 13.39 -20.81
N ASP A 276 -7.28 12.43 -20.66
CA ASP A 276 -7.35 11.43 -19.60
C ASP A 276 -7.23 12.07 -18.20
N PRO A 277 -8.15 11.79 -17.26
CA PRO A 277 -8.12 12.36 -15.90
C PRO A 277 -6.82 12.10 -15.12
N SER A 278 -6.09 11.04 -15.43
CA SER A 278 -4.82 10.71 -14.76
C SER A 278 -3.67 11.62 -15.22
N ILE A 279 -3.76 12.24 -16.41
CA ILE A 279 -2.85 13.31 -16.87
C ILE A 279 -3.09 14.56 -16.02
N ALA A 280 -4.35 14.91 -15.78
CA ALA A 280 -4.70 16.03 -14.90
C ALA A 280 -4.18 15.82 -13.47
N GLN A 281 -4.24 14.59 -12.96
CA GLN A 281 -3.66 14.24 -11.67
C GLN A 281 -2.14 14.50 -11.64
N SER A 282 -1.41 14.13 -12.69
CA SER A 282 0.02 14.43 -12.80
C SER A 282 0.27 15.95 -12.78
N TYR A 283 -0.48 16.73 -13.55
CA TYR A 283 -0.36 18.20 -13.52
C TYR A 283 -0.69 18.80 -12.16
N ASN A 284 -1.70 18.28 -11.45
CA ASN A 284 -2.03 18.75 -10.11
C ASN A 284 -0.88 18.45 -9.12
N CYS A 285 -0.25 17.28 -9.20
CA CYS A 285 0.92 16.98 -8.36
C CYS A 285 2.13 17.86 -8.71
N ILE A 286 2.38 18.11 -10.00
CA ILE A 286 3.43 19.05 -10.44
C ILE A 286 3.17 20.46 -9.90
N GLY A 287 1.90 20.91 -9.92
CA GLY A 287 1.50 22.19 -9.35
C GLY A 287 1.75 22.28 -7.85
N ILE A 288 1.48 21.21 -7.10
CA ILE A 288 1.79 21.14 -5.66
C ILE A 288 3.30 21.21 -5.42
N ALA A 289 4.11 20.47 -6.19
CA ALA A 289 5.56 20.50 -6.06
C ALA A 289 6.14 21.90 -6.31
N TYR A 290 5.73 22.57 -7.40
CA TYR A 290 6.14 23.95 -7.67
C TYR A 290 5.65 24.94 -6.60
N GLN A 291 4.44 24.76 -6.08
CA GLN A 291 3.92 25.57 -4.98
C GLN A 291 4.86 25.45 -3.76
N GLN A 292 5.29 24.24 -3.39
CA GLN A 292 6.18 24.05 -2.25
C GLN A 292 7.57 24.62 -2.49
N GLN A 293 8.11 24.49 -3.70
CA GLN A 293 9.36 25.15 -4.13
C GLN A 293 9.28 26.68 -4.14
N GLY A 294 8.06 27.25 -4.09
CA GLY A 294 7.85 28.69 -4.15
C GLY A 294 7.74 29.25 -5.58
N ASN A 295 7.78 28.40 -6.61
CA ASN A 295 7.54 28.82 -7.99
C ASN A 295 6.04 28.94 -8.27
N LEU A 296 5.45 30.04 -7.82
CA LEU A 296 4.00 30.25 -7.82
C LEU A 296 3.40 30.32 -9.24
N GLU A 297 4.15 30.85 -10.21
CA GLU A 297 3.69 30.97 -11.60
C GLU A 297 3.58 29.61 -12.29
N LYS A 298 4.62 28.77 -12.18
CA LYS A 298 4.57 27.40 -12.71
C LYS A 298 3.53 26.54 -11.99
N ALA A 299 3.32 26.77 -10.70
CA ALA A 299 2.24 26.11 -9.96
C ALA A 299 0.86 26.45 -10.55
N LEU A 300 0.58 27.73 -10.81
CA LEU A 300 -0.67 28.16 -11.45
C LEU A 300 -0.82 27.59 -12.87
N GLU A 301 0.24 27.57 -13.67
CA GLU A 301 0.21 26.97 -15.01
C GLU A 301 -0.19 25.49 -14.95
N ALA A 302 0.45 24.72 -14.07
CA ALA A 302 0.17 23.30 -13.88
C ALA A 302 -1.27 23.07 -13.36
N PHE A 303 -1.73 23.84 -12.38
CA PHE A 303 -3.12 23.74 -11.90
C PHE A 303 -4.14 24.10 -12.99
N ASN A 304 -3.87 25.09 -13.84
CA ASN A 304 -4.74 25.43 -14.96
C ASN A 304 -4.82 24.31 -16.01
N LYS A 305 -3.71 23.62 -16.28
CA LYS A 305 -3.69 22.42 -17.15
C LYS A 305 -4.54 21.30 -16.56
N ALA A 306 -4.38 21.00 -15.26
CA ALA A 306 -5.20 20.01 -14.56
C ALA A 306 -6.70 20.38 -14.57
N LEU A 307 -7.01 21.64 -14.25
CA LEU A 307 -8.38 22.18 -14.23
C LEU A 307 -9.06 22.03 -15.59
N THR A 308 -8.35 22.33 -16.68
CA THR A 308 -8.88 22.24 -18.05
C THR A 308 -9.26 20.80 -18.39
N ILE A 309 -8.40 19.84 -18.05
CA ILE A 309 -8.64 18.42 -18.34
C ILE A 309 -9.77 17.87 -17.47
N TRP A 310 -9.74 18.09 -16.14
CA TRP A 310 -10.82 17.60 -15.26
C TRP A 310 -12.18 18.21 -15.57
N ARG A 311 -12.26 19.49 -15.96
CA ARG A 311 -13.52 20.10 -16.41
C ARG A 311 -14.07 19.44 -17.66
N ARG A 312 -13.22 19.02 -18.59
CA ARG A 312 -13.63 18.30 -19.80
C ARG A 312 -14.06 16.87 -19.50
N ALA A 313 -13.32 16.18 -18.62
CA ALA A 313 -13.57 14.78 -18.33
C ALA A 313 -14.77 14.54 -17.41
N TYR A 314 -14.96 15.40 -16.40
CA TYR A 314 -15.96 15.18 -15.34
C TYR A 314 -16.99 16.31 -15.20
N GLY A 315 -16.85 17.39 -15.98
CA GLY A 315 -17.70 18.57 -15.85
C GLY A 315 -17.22 19.57 -14.79
N ARG A 316 -17.93 20.71 -14.71
CA ARG A 316 -17.49 21.88 -13.91
C ARG A 316 -17.68 21.72 -12.40
N ASN A 317 -18.53 20.80 -11.96
CA ASN A 317 -18.94 20.63 -10.56
C ASN A 317 -18.33 19.38 -9.91
N HIS A 318 -17.29 18.79 -10.51
CA HIS A 318 -16.65 17.60 -9.97
C HIS A 318 -15.70 17.95 -8.79
N PRO A 319 -15.56 17.10 -7.76
CA PRO A 319 -14.70 17.38 -6.61
C PRO A 319 -13.24 17.69 -6.97
N ASN A 320 -12.68 17.05 -7.99
CA ASN A 320 -11.32 17.37 -8.46
C ASN A 320 -11.19 18.80 -9.00
N VAL A 321 -12.25 19.35 -9.60
CA VAL A 321 -12.29 20.76 -10.05
C VAL A 321 -12.27 21.70 -8.84
N ALA A 322 -13.03 21.37 -7.78
CA ALA A 322 -12.94 22.10 -6.52
C ALA A 322 -11.53 22.04 -5.90
N GLY A 323 -10.89 20.87 -5.95
CA GLY A 323 -9.50 20.67 -5.53
C GLY A 323 -8.52 21.59 -6.26
N CYS A 324 -8.64 21.70 -7.59
CA CYS A 324 -7.84 22.66 -8.38
C CYS A 324 -8.04 24.10 -7.93
N TYR A 325 -9.29 24.56 -7.80
CA TYR A 325 -9.56 25.93 -7.37
C TYR A 325 -9.03 26.19 -5.96
N ASN A 326 -9.15 25.24 -5.05
CA ASN A 326 -8.57 25.34 -3.72
C ASN A 326 -7.04 25.51 -3.77
N ASN A 327 -6.35 24.71 -4.58
CA ASN A 327 -4.90 24.80 -4.72
C ASN A 327 -4.47 26.13 -5.35
N MET A 328 -5.17 26.58 -6.39
CA MET A 328 -4.96 27.90 -6.99
C MET A 328 -5.17 29.03 -5.98
N GLY A 329 -6.21 28.93 -5.14
CA GLY A 329 -6.46 29.90 -4.06
C GLY A 329 -5.31 29.96 -3.05
N VAL A 330 -4.71 28.83 -2.69
CA VAL A 330 -3.52 28.78 -1.83
C VAL A 330 -2.32 29.47 -2.51
N VAL A 331 -2.10 29.23 -3.80
CA VAL A 331 -1.03 29.89 -4.56
C VAL A 331 -1.24 31.41 -4.63
N TYR A 332 -2.45 31.87 -4.96
CA TYR A 332 -2.78 33.30 -4.99
C TYR A 332 -2.61 33.95 -3.62
N LYS A 333 -3.02 33.29 -2.53
CA LYS A 333 -2.79 33.77 -1.16
C LYS A 333 -1.30 33.93 -0.87
N ARG A 334 -0.45 32.95 -1.23
CA ARG A 334 1.00 33.04 -1.08
C ARG A 334 1.62 34.16 -1.92
N ALA A 335 1.06 34.42 -3.10
CA ALA A 335 1.44 35.54 -3.96
C ALA A 335 0.89 36.91 -3.48
N LYS A 336 0.20 36.97 -2.33
CA LYS A 336 -0.50 38.16 -1.81
C LYS A 336 -1.58 38.70 -2.75
N ARG A 337 -2.08 37.88 -3.68
CA ARG A 337 -3.18 38.17 -4.61
C ARG A 337 -4.51 37.74 -3.98
N TYR A 338 -4.90 38.46 -2.93
CA TYR A 338 -5.99 38.05 -2.04
C TYR A 338 -7.36 38.03 -2.72
N THR A 339 -7.59 38.91 -3.69
CA THR A 339 -8.82 38.94 -4.49
C THR A 339 -9.03 37.66 -5.31
N GLU A 340 -8.00 37.22 -6.04
CA GLU A 340 -8.05 35.98 -6.82
C GLU A 340 -8.06 34.73 -5.92
N ALA A 341 -7.45 34.84 -4.73
CA ALA A 341 -7.52 33.79 -3.73
C ALA A 341 -8.96 33.58 -3.23
N LEU A 342 -9.66 34.64 -2.85
CA LEU A 342 -11.08 34.59 -2.46
C LEU A 342 -11.95 34.04 -3.58
N GLU A 343 -11.80 34.55 -4.81
CA GLU A 343 -12.57 34.05 -5.96
C GLU A 343 -12.37 32.54 -6.16
N SER A 344 -11.14 32.07 -6.07
CA SER A 344 -10.81 30.65 -6.22
C SER A 344 -11.36 29.81 -5.07
N PHE A 345 -11.23 30.26 -3.82
CA PHE A 345 -11.78 29.53 -2.67
C PHE A 345 -13.31 29.49 -2.67
N HIS A 346 -13.99 30.56 -3.08
CA HIS A 346 -15.44 30.56 -3.23
C HIS A 346 -15.91 29.63 -4.34
N LYS A 347 -15.21 29.57 -5.48
CA LYS A 347 -15.51 28.56 -6.53
C LYS A 347 -15.35 27.14 -6.02
N ALA A 348 -14.31 26.87 -5.21
CA ALA A 348 -14.12 25.56 -4.60
C ALA A 348 -15.23 25.22 -3.60
N LEU A 349 -15.63 26.18 -2.75
CA LEU A 349 -16.69 26.03 -1.77
C LEU A 349 -18.04 25.77 -2.43
N ASP A 350 -18.43 26.55 -3.45
CA ASP A 350 -19.70 26.38 -4.17
C ASP A 350 -19.82 24.99 -4.81
N ILE A 351 -18.74 24.46 -5.39
CA ILE A 351 -18.73 23.09 -5.92
C ILE A 351 -18.87 22.06 -4.79
N ARG A 352 -18.15 22.25 -3.69
CA ARG A 352 -18.17 21.35 -2.52
C ARG A 352 -19.54 21.30 -1.87
N GLU A 353 -20.21 22.44 -1.70
CA GLU A 353 -21.56 22.52 -1.11
C GLU A 353 -22.62 21.80 -1.93
N ARG A 354 -22.49 21.83 -3.26
CA ARG A 354 -23.43 21.18 -4.18
C ARG A 354 -23.20 19.67 -4.34
N HIS A 355 -22.03 19.17 -3.93
CA HIS A 355 -21.66 17.77 -4.15
C HIS A 355 -22.04 16.90 -2.93
N PRO A 356 -22.96 15.92 -3.06
CA PRO A 356 -23.52 15.19 -1.91
C PRO A 356 -22.50 14.41 -1.08
N SER A 357 -21.40 13.98 -1.70
CA SER A 357 -20.34 13.22 -1.03
C SER A 357 -19.21 14.09 -0.46
N THR A 358 -19.36 15.41 -0.48
CA THR A 358 -18.34 16.29 0.11
C THR A 358 -18.27 16.06 1.60
N SER A 359 -17.06 15.84 2.11
CA SER A 359 -16.84 15.64 3.53
C SER A 359 -17.00 16.96 4.30
N SER A 360 -17.47 16.87 5.56
CA SER A 360 -17.45 18.01 6.50
C SER A 360 -16.05 18.61 6.64
N HIS A 361 -15.01 17.78 6.48
CA HIS A 361 -13.61 18.21 6.51
C HIS A 361 -13.26 19.14 5.32
N ASP A 362 -13.68 18.82 4.11
CA ASP A 362 -13.42 19.64 2.92
C ASP A 362 -14.14 20.99 2.97
N LEU A 363 -15.38 21.02 3.46
CA LEU A 363 -16.12 22.25 3.69
C LEU A 363 -15.44 23.10 4.76
N ALA A 364 -15.07 22.51 5.89
CA ALA A 364 -14.36 23.21 6.95
C ALA A 364 -13.02 23.78 6.46
N GLY A 365 -12.25 23.02 5.67
CA GLY A 365 -11.01 23.49 5.06
C GLY A 365 -11.22 24.70 4.14
N SER A 366 -12.32 24.71 3.39
CA SER A 366 -12.70 25.85 2.53
C SER A 366 -12.97 27.10 3.35
N HIS A 367 -13.80 27.00 4.39
CA HIS A 367 -14.06 28.13 5.29
C HIS A 367 -12.79 28.61 5.99
N ASN A 368 -11.93 27.70 6.47
CA ASN A 368 -10.66 28.07 7.08
C ASN A 368 -9.76 28.86 6.11
N ASN A 369 -9.69 28.45 4.85
CA ASN A 369 -8.91 29.15 3.83
C ASN A 369 -9.46 30.54 3.51
N ILE A 370 -10.78 30.68 3.42
CA ILE A 370 -11.45 31.97 3.21
C ILE A 370 -11.22 32.91 4.40
N GLY A 371 -11.40 32.41 5.63
CA GLY A 371 -11.12 33.17 6.86
C GLY A 371 -9.69 33.69 6.91
N ALA A 372 -8.72 32.86 6.51
CA ALA A 372 -7.31 33.25 6.44
C ALA A 372 -7.03 34.34 5.40
N VAL A 373 -7.81 34.44 4.33
CA VAL A 373 -7.67 35.55 3.38
C VAL A 373 -8.33 36.83 3.93
N TYR A 374 -9.51 36.72 4.53
CA TYR A 374 -10.16 37.88 5.17
C TYR A 374 -9.32 38.47 6.30
N GLU A 375 -8.67 37.63 7.10
CA GLU A 375 -7.71 38.06 8.12
C GLU A 375 -6.58 38.90 7.50
N ARG A 376 -5.97 38.43 6.40
CA ARG A 376 -4.89 39.15 5.72
C ARG A 376 -5.34 40.47 5.08
N LEU A 377 -6.62 40.60 4.75
CA LEU A 377 -7.23 41.81 4.26
C LEU A 377 -7.70 42.77 5.38
N GLY A 378 -7.63 42.37 6.65
CA GLY A 378 -8.11 43.16 7.79
C GLY A 378 -9.62 43.07 8.03
N TYR A 379 -10.35 42.21 7.32
CA TYR A 379 -11.77 41.97 7.53
C TYR A 379 -11.99 40.97 8.67
N HIS A 380 -11.64 41.38 9.90
CA HIS A 380 -11.57 40.51 11.08
C HIS A 380 -12.90 39.83 11.44
N GLU A 381 -14.04 40.54 11.31
CA GLU A 381 -15.36 39.97 11.58
C GLU A 381 -15.69 38.81 10.64
N LEU A 382 -15.48 39.00 9.33
CA LEU A 382 -15.65 37.95 8.32
C LEU A 382 -14.68 36.79 8.55
N ALA A 383 -13.44 37.07 8.97
CA ALA A 383 -12.48 36.02 9.31
C ALA A 383 -12.99 35.14 10.46
N ILE A 384 -13.47 35.75 11.55
CA ILE A 384 -14.06 35.03 12.70
C ILE A 384 -15.31 34.25 12.30
N GLU A 385 -16.17 34.80 11.45
CA GLU A 385 -17.36 34.09 10.95
C GLU A 385 -16.96 32.79 10.23
N HIS A 386 -16.05 32.89 9.26
CA HIS A 386 -15.58 31.74 8.51
C HIS A 386 -14.81 30.73 9.38
N TYR A 387 -13.96 31.18 10.30
CA TYR A 387 -13.30 30.29 11.24
C TYR A 387 -14.28 29.59 12.18
N SER A 388 -15.35 30.27 12.61
CA SER A 388 -16.40 29.68 13.45
C SER A 388 -17.19 28.60 12.70
N LEU A 389 -17.49 28.81 11.42
CA LEU A 389 -18.10 27.78 10.56
C LEU A 389 -17.20 26.55 10.41
N SER A 390 -15.90 26.76 10.13
CA SER A 390 -14.89 25.70 10.07
C SER A 390 -14.81 24.92 11.38
N LEU A 391 -14.74 25.63 12.52
CA LEU A 391 -14.65 25.02 13.84
C LEU A 391 -15.89 24.16 14.14
N LYS A 392 -17.09 24.69 13.89
CA LYS A 392 -18.36 23.97 14.08
C LYS A 392 -18.40 22.67 13.27
N MET A 393 -17.98 22.72 12.01
CA MET A 393 -17.91 21.54 11.14
C MET A 393 -16.89 20.51 11.64
N LYS A 394 -15.68 20.96 12.00
CA LYS A 394 -14.62 20.08 12.53
C LYS A 394 -15.00 19.44 13.86
N SER A 395 -15.58 20.20 14.79
CA SER A 395 -16.03 19.69 16.09
C SER A 395 -17.14 18.64 15.98
N LYS A 396 -17.93 18.67 14.90
CA LYS A 396 -18.96 17.64 14.63
C LYS A 396 -18.36 16.37 14.03
N SER A 397 -17.28 16.47 13.24
CA SER A 397 -16.75 15.35 12.45
C SER A 397 -15.46 14.71 12.99
N LEU A 398 -14.77 15.36 13.94
CA LEU A 398 -13.46 14.94 14.42
C LEU A 398 -13.47 14.78 15.95
N PRO A 399 -12.57 13.93 16.50
CA PRO A 399 -12.34 13.88 17.93
C PRO A 399 -11.97 15.25 18.48
N THR A 400 -12.38 15.54 19.73
CA THR A 400 -12.18 16.85 20.36
C THR A 400 -10.71 17.27 20.46
N GLN A 401 -9.80 16.30 20.50
CA GLN A 401 -8.35 16.53 20.55
C GLN A 401 -7.67 16.49 19.17
N HIS A 402 -8.42 16.54 18.08
CA HIS A 402 -7.81 16.49 16.74
C HIS A 402 -7.03 17.78 16.43
N PRO A 403 -5.74 17.73 15.99
CA PRO A 403 -4.92 18.92 15.74
C PRO A 403 -5.53 19.96 14.78
N SER A 404 -6.38 19.55 13.84
CA SER A 404 -7.05 20.51 12.94
C SER A 404 -8.09 21.41 13.63
N ILE A 405 -8.60 21.01 14.80
CA ILE A 405 -9.45 21.87 15.64
C ILE A 405 -8.56 22.95 16.27
N ALA A 406 -7.42 22.55 16.83
CA ALA A 406 -6.41 23.46 17.39
C ALA A 406 -5.97 24.51 16.39
N SER A 407 -5.66 24.11 15.14
CA SER A 407 -5.25 25.05 14.09
C SER A 407 -6.31 26.11 13.76
N THR A 408 -7.59 25.80 13.95
CA THR A 408 -8.68 26.77 13.70
C THR A 408 -8.81 27.74 14.88
N LEU A 409 -8.70 27.22 16.11
CA LEU A 409 -8.68 28.03 17.34
C LEU A 409 -7.48 28.97 17.36
N GLU A 410 -6.31 28.51 16.94
CA GLU A 410 -5.10 29.31 16.81
C GLU A 410 -5.32 30.47 15.84
N ASN A 411 -5.87 30.21 14.65
CA ASN A 411 -6.18 31.28 13.68
C ASN A 411 -7.16 32.31 14.25
N MET A 412 -8.17 31.89 15.02
CA MET A 412 -9.06 32.82 15.73
C MET A 412 -8.30 33.64 16.77
N GLY A 413 -7.38 33.00 17.51
CA GLY A 413 -6.49 33.66 18.46
C GLY A 413 -5.65 34.77 17.80
N TYR A 414 -5.08 34.51 16.63
CA TYR A 414 -4.33 35.52 15.86
C TYR A 414 -5.22 36.67 15.37
N VAL A 415 -6.46 36.40 14.97
CA VAL A 415 -7.40 37.48 14.62
C VAL A 415 -7.66 38.40 15.82
N TYR A 416 -7.93 37.83 17.00
CA TYR A 416 -8.12 38.61 18.22
C TYR A 416 -6.84 39.32 18.69
N GLU A 417 -5.66 38.74 18.46
CA GLU A 417 -4.39 39.40 18.73
C GLU A 417 -4.25 40.65 17.86
N ASN A 418 -4.59 40.55 16.57
CA ASN A 418 -4.51 41.65 15.60
C ASN A 418 -5.51 42.78 15.89
N THR A 419 -6.67 42.47 16.48
CA THR A 419 -7.67 43.49 16.87
C THR A 419 -7.40 44.13 18.23
N GLY A 420 -6.35 43.71 18.94
CA GLY A 420 -6.03 44.19 20.30
C GLY A 420 -6.83 43.53 21.41
N ALA A 421 -7.68 42.55 21.11
CA ALA A 421 -8.46 41.79 22.08
C ALA A 421 -7.62 40.69 22.76
N HIS A 422 -6.54 41.10 23.44
CA HIS A 422 -5.50 40.19 23.95
C HIS A 422 -6.02 39.11 24.92
N LEU A 423 -7.03 39.41 25.74
CA LEU A 423 -7.65 38.40 26.62
C LEU A 423 -8.37 37.30 25.83
N GLN A 424 -9.09 37.67 24.77
CA GLN A 424 -9.75 36.70 23.89
C GLN A 424 -8.72 35.90 23.10
N ALA A 425 -7.69 36.58 22.57
CA ALA A 425 -6.58 35.95 21.87
C ALA A 425 -5.93 34.86 22.72
N LEU A 426 -5.55 35.20 23.97
CA LEU A 426 -4.94 34.26 24.91
C LEU A 426 -5.86 33.06 25.17
N SER A 427 -7.16 33.29 25.40
CA SER A 427 -8.13 32.20 25.63
C SER A 427 -8.20 31.20 24.47
N TYR A 428 -8.17 31.69 23.21
CA TYR A 428 -8.19 30.81 22.03
C TYR A 428 -6.85 30.08 21.83
N LEU A 429 -5.73 30.76 22.03
CA LEU A 429 -4.39 30.17 21.92
C LEU A 429 -4.17 29.07 22.98
N GLU A 430 -4.61 29.27 24.22
CA GLU A 430 -4.53 28.26 25.30
C GLU A 430 -5.36 27.01 24.99
N LYS A 431 -6.56 27.18 24.41
CA LYS A 431 -7.40 26.06 23.95
C LYS A 431 -6.71 25.28 22.83
N ALA A 432 -6.08 25.98 21.88
CA ALA A 432 -5.30 25.34 20.83
C ALA A 432 -4.08 24.58 21.41
N ALA A 433 -3.32 25.21 22.31
CA ALA A 433 -2.15 24.60 22.96
C ALA A 433 -2.51 23.34 23.75
N THR A 434 -3.66 23.34 24.45
CA THR A 434 -4.15 22.15 25.16
C THR A 434 -4.29 20.96 24.22
N ILE A 435 -4.87 21.17 23.03
CA ILE A 435 -5.05 20.12 22.03
C ILE A 435 -3.69 19.71 21.43
N TYR A 436 -2.83 20.67 21.09
CA TYR A 436 -1.51 20.38 20.52
C TYR A 436 -0.63 19.58 21.48
N ARG A 437 -0.57 19.95 22.76
CA ARG A 437 0.17 19.23 23.81
C ARG A 437 -0.33 17.80 24.02
N HIS A 438 -1.63 17.56 23.81
CA HIS A 438 -2.21 16.23 23.94
C HIS A 438 -1.86 15.33 22.74
N SER A 439 -1.93 15.89 21.53
CA SER A 439 -1.92 15.10 20.29
C SER A 439 -0.59 15.01 19.58
N LEU A 440 0.39 15.86 19.94
CA LEU A 440 1.69 15.96 19.28
C LEU A 440 2.83 15.90 20.30
N PRO A 441 4.01 15.40 19.91
CA PRO A 441 5.18 15.40 20.79
C PRO A 441 5.61 16.85 21.11
N PRO A 442 6.23 17.10 22.29
CA PRO A 442 6.65 18.45 22.69
C PRO A 442 7.61 19.14 21.71
N THR A 443 8.35 18.37 20.91
CA THR A 443 9.28 18.86 19.89
C THR A 443 8.61 19.21 18.56
N HIS A 444 7.30 18.99 18.43
CA HIS A 444 6.58 19.32 17.21
C HIS A 444 6.51 20.84 17.02
N HIS A 445 6.70 21.30 15.77
CA HIS A 445 6.70 22.71 15.41
C HIS A 445 5.47 23.47 15.93
N ASP A 446 4.27 22.94 15.68
CA ASP A 446 3.01 23.54 16.15
C ASP A 446 2.94 23.72 17.67
N VAL A 447 3.49 22.78 18.46
CA VAL A 447 3.55 22.90 19.93
C VAL A 447 4.49 24.03 20.31
N MET A 448 5.68 24.10 19.71
CA MET A 448 6.63 25.18 20.01
C MET A 448 6.07 26.56 19.61
N GLN A 449 5.48 26.67 18.42
CA GLN A 449 4.94 27.92 17.88
C GLN A 449 3.76 28.45 18.71
N ILE A 450 2.88 27.57 19.20
CA ILE A 450 1.74 28.01 20.01
C ILE A 450 2.20 28.52 21.38
N GLU A 451 3.22 27.91 22.00
CA GLU A 451 3.80 28.41 23.26
C GLU A 451 4.42 29.80 23.08
N GLU A 452 5.18 30.02 22.01
CA GLU A 452 5.75 31.33 21.69
C GLU A 452 4.65 32.38 21.49
N SER A 453 3.54 31.99 20.86
CA SER A 453 2.39 32.88 20.65
C SER A 453 1.67 33.21 21.96
N ILE A 454 1.49 32.25 22.86
CA ILE A 454 0.93 32.46 24.20
C ILE A 454 1.82 33.41 25.00
N GLN A 455 3.15 33.21 24.96
CA GLN A 455 4.10 34.07 25.65
C GLN A 455 4.05 35.50 25.10
N ARG A 456 4.07 35.64 23.77
CA ARG A 456 3.99 36.94 23.09
C ARG A 456 2.70 37.70 23.44
N VAL A 457 1.55 37.05 23.44
CA VAL A 457 0.27 37.69 23.76
C VAL A 457 0.18 38.03 25.25
N SER A 458 0.67 37.13 26.12
CA SER A 458 0.70 37.38 27.57
C SER A 458 1.50 38.63 27.94
N LEU A 459 2.62 38.89 27.25
CA LEU A 459 3.42 40.11 27.46
C LEU A 459 2.68 41.41 27.10
N LYS A 460 1.61 41.36 26.30
CA LYS A 460 0.80 42.53 25.94
C LYS A 460 -0.31 42.82 26.97
N LEU A 461 -0.48 41.96 27.97
CA LEU A 461 -1.46 42.12 29.05
C LEU A 461 -0.86 42.81 30.30
N TYR A 462 0.46 42.92 30.35
CA TYR A 462 1.24 43.64 31.37
C TYR A 462 1.80 44.92 30.77
#